data_AF-A0A820QNA1-F1
#
_entry.id   AF-A0A820QNA1-F1
#
_cell.length_a   1.000
_cell.length_b   1.000
_cell.length_c   1.000
_cell.angle_alpha   90.00
_cell.angle_beta   90.00
_cell.angle_gamma   90.00
#
_symmetry.space_group_name_H-M   'P 1'
#
loop_
_entity.id
_entity.type
_entity.pdbx_description
1 polymer ?
#
loop_
_entity_poly.entity_id
_entity_poly.type
_entity_poly.pdbx_seq_one_letter_code
_entity_poly.pdbx_strand_id
1 'polypeptide(L)'
;IFSEQQNGSHLEILESYANLGPILDMCSIDVERQSQQLVTCSGNRKDSSLRFIRTGIGIHEHASIDLRNIKGIWALKINNQYDNHLVVAFFDQTRLFHLQNDE
;
A
#
# COMPACT_ATOMS: atom_id res chain seq x y z
N ILE A 1 3.41 -19.92 -32.60
CA ILE A 1 3.21 -18.64 -31.86
C ILE A 1 3.84 -18.75 -30.46
N PHE A 2 4.97 -19.46 -30.32
CA PHE A 2 5.78 -19.43 -29.10
C PHE A 2 7.23 -19.39 -29.55
N SER A 3 7.81 -18.20 -29.58
CA SER A 3 9.26 -18.02 -29.76
C SER A 3 9.94 -18.22 -28.42
N GLU A 4 11.01 -19.02 -28.38
CA GLU A 4 11.87 -19.18 -27.20
C GLU A 4 12.37 -17.82 -26.69
N GLN A 5 12.10 -17.54 -25.41
CA GLN A 5 12.79 -16.48 -24.68
C GLN A 5 14.05 -17.07 -24.01
N GLN A 6 15.08 -16.24 -23.86
CA GLN A 6 16.45 -16.60 -23.47
C GLN A 6 16.60 -17.34 -22.12
N ASN A 7 15.52 -17.53 -21.36
CA ASN A 7 15.53 -18.18 -20.04
C ASN A 7 14.88 -19.59 -20.02
N GLY A 8 14.51 -20.17 -21.17
CA GLY A 8 14.10 -21.58 -21.26
C GLY A 8 12.74 -21.94 -20.64
N SER A 9 11.95 -20.95 -20.25
CA SER A 9 10.57 -21.16 -19.77
C SER A 9 9.56 -20.75 -20.82
N HIS A 10 8.68 -21.67 -21.21
CA HIS A 10 7.55 -21.43 -22.12
C HIS A 10 6.28 -20.94 -21.40
N LEU A 11 6.40 -20.55 -20.12
CA LEU A 11 5.28 -20.18 -19.26
C LEU A 11 5.43 -18.73 -18.79
N GLU A 12 4.31 -18.01 -18.78
CA GLU A 12 4.18 -16.66 -18.23
C GLU A 12 3.25 -16.72 -17.01
N ILE A 13 3.67 -16.11 -15.90
CA ILE A 13 2.84 -16.00 -14.70
C ILE A 13 1.80 -14.92 -14.94
N LEU A 14 0.53 -15.30 -15.04
CA LEU A 14 -0.58 -14.36 -15.18
C LEU A 14 -0.96 -13.72 -13.84
N GLU A 15 -1.00 -14.52 -12.78
CA GLU A 15 -1.40 -14.07 -11.45
C GLU A 15 -0.78 -14.99 -10.38
N SER A 16 -0.56 -14.43 -9.19
CA SER A 16 -0.07 -15.16 -8.03
C SER A 16 -0.92 -14.83 -6.81
N TYR A 17 -1.36 -15.86 -6.09
CA TYR A 17 -2.17 -15.72 -4.89
C TYR A 17 -1.33 -15.96 -3.63
N ALA A 18 -1.57 -15.16 -2.60
CA ALA A 18 -0.91 -15.36 -1.32
C ALA A 18 -1.43 -16.63 -0.64
N ASN A 19 -0.52 -17.51 -0.21
CA ASN A 19 -0.84 -18.68 0.60
C ASN A 19 -0.02 -18.63 1.91
N LEU A 20 -0.72 -18.65 3.05
CA LEU A 20 -0.08 -18.66 4.37
C LEU A 20 0.36 -20.08 4.80
N GLY A 21 -0.16 -21.12 4.15
CA GLY A 21 0.05 -22.50 4.55
C GLY A 21 1.32 -23.15 3.98
N PRO A 22 1.90 -24.13 4.70
CA PRO A 22 1.65 -24.44 6.11
C PRO A 22 2.24 -23.34 7.01
N ILE A 23 1.54 -23.00 8.10
CA ILE A 23 2.10 -22.17 9.17
C ILE A 23 2.78 -23.11 10.16
N LEU A 24 4.11 -23.01 10.28
CA LEU A 24 4.91 -23.85 11.17
C LEU A 24 4.92 -23.31 12.61
N ASP A 25 4.99 -21.98 12.73
CA ASP A 25 4.96 -21.27 14.01
C ASP A 25 4.44 -19.84 13.80
N MET A 26 3.98 -19.20 14.86
CA MET A 26 3.52 -17.81 14.85
C MET A 26 3.75 -17.11 16.19
N CYS A 27 4.05 -15.82 16.15
CA CYS A 27 4.10 -14.97 17.34
C CYS A 27 3.30 -13.68 17.14
N SER A 28 2.75 -13.16 18.25
CA SER A 28 2.12 -11.85 18.28
C SER A 28 3.13 -10.79 18.71
N ILE A 29 3.14 -9.67 18.00
CA ILE A 29 4.01 -8.53 18.24
C ILE A 29 3.12 -7.30 18.40
N ASP A 30 3.33 -6.55 19.48
CA ASP A 30 2.72 -5.24 19.66
C ASP A 30 3.65 -4.19 19.07
N VAL A 31 3.32 -3.70 17.88
CA VAL A 31 4.04 -2.61 17.24
C VAL A 31 3.31 -1.33 17.59
N GLU A 32 3.96 -0.47 18.38
CA GLU A 32 3.56 0.91 18.64
C GLU A 32 2.17 1.10 19.30
N ARG A 33 1.68 0.14 20.10
CA ARG A 33 0.44 0.24 20.90
C ARG A 33 -0.85 0.50 20.09
N GLN A 34 -0.79 0.44 18.76
CA GLN A 34 -1.94 0.78 17.88
C GLN A 34 -2.60 -0.46 17.27
N SER A 35 -1.87 -1.56 17.03
CA SER A 35 -2.47 -2.83 16.60
C SER A 35 -1.56 -4.03 16.87
N GLN A 36 -2.16 -5.12 17.35
CA GLN A 36 -1.47 -6.41 17.43
C GLN A 36 -1.19 -6.91 16.01
N GLN A 37 0.06 -7.29 15.74
CA GLN A 37 0.49 -7.87 14.48
C GLN A 37 0.91 -9.32 14.72
N LEU A 38 0.67 -10.20 13.76
CA LEU A 38 1.14 -11.58 13.82
C LEU A 38 2.30 -11.76 12.84
N VAL A 39 3.34 -12.46 13.28
CA VAL A 39 4.42 -12.92 12.41
C VAL A 39 4.29 -14.43 12.30
N THR A 40 4.24 -14.95 11.07
CA THR A 40 4.11 -16.39 10.80
C THR A 40 5.30 -16.92 10.02
N CYS A 41 5.78 -18.09 10.39
CA CYS A 41 6.68 -18.91 9.59
C CYS A 41 5.82 -19.73 8.61
N SER A 42 5.72 -19.29 7.36
CA SER A 42 4.79 -19.83 6.36
C SER A 42 5.52 -20.49 5.18
N GLY A 43 4.96 -21.58 4.66
CA GLY A 43 5.48 -22.26 3.48
C GLY A 43 6.44 -23.40 3.82
N ASN A 44 7.06 -24.00 2.81
CA ASN A 44 7.95 -25.15 2.97
C ASN A 44 9.13 -25.09 2.00
N ARG A 45 10.32 -25.51 2.46
CA ARG A 45 11.57 -25.57 1.68
C ARG A 45 11.83 -24.26 0.92
N LYS A 46 11.87 -24.32 -0.41
CA LYS A 46 12.19 -23.19 -1.30
C LYS A 46 11.14 -22.07 -1.26
N ASP A 47 9.93 -22.38 -0.80
CA ASP A 47 8.81 -21.44 -0.72
C ASP A 47 8.55 -21.00 0.75
N SER A 48 9.52 -21.19 1.65
CA SER A 48 9.42 -20.73 3.04
C SER A 48 9.62 -19.22 3.15
N SER A 49 8.77 -18.56 3.94
CA SER A 49 8.74 -17.10 4.11
C SER A 49 8.28 -16.72 5.53
N LEU A 50 8.77 -15.60 6.04
CA LEU A 50 8.15 -14.92 7.19
C LEU A 50 7.08 -13.97 6.66
N ARG A 51 5.87 -14.01 7.24
CA ARG A 51 4.76 -13.15 6.82
C ARG A 51 4.22 -12.35 7.99
N PHE A 52 4.05 -11.05 7.76
CA PHE A 52 3.44 -10.13 8.72
C PHE A 52 1.95 -10.00 8.41
N ILE A 53 1.10 -10.37 9.35
CA ILE A 53 -0.35 -10.27 9.26
C ILE A 53 -0.78 -9.15 10.19
N ARG A 54 -1.41 -8.12 9.62
CA ARG A 54 -1.94 -6.97 10.34
C ARG A 54 -3.45 -6.93 10.16
N THR A 55 -4.16 -6.61 11.23
CA THR A 55 -5.61 -6.39 11.14
C THR A 55 -5.86 -4.99 10.57
N GLY A 56 -6.34 -4.91 9.33
CA GLY A 56 -6.69 -3.66 8.69
C GLY A 56 -6.31 -3.62 7.21
N ILE A 57 -6.53 -2.47 6.59
CA ILE A 57 -6.06 -2.18 5.23
C ILE A 57 -4.71 -1.47 5.30
N GLY A 58 -3.76 -1.89 4.46
CA GLY A 58 -2.50 -1.18 4.31
C GLY A 58 -2.74 0.12 3.56
N ILE A 59 -2.35 1.25 4.16
CA ILE A 59 -2.31 2.54 3.47
C ILE A 59 -0.87 2.76 3.02
N HIS A 60 -0.66 2.95 1.73
CA HIS A 60 0.64 3.34 1.18
C HIS A 60 0.68 4.86 1.07
N GLU A 61 1.48 5.50 1.93
CA GLU A 61 1.63 6.95 1.91
C GLU A 61 2.51 7.36 0.71
N HIS A 62 1.93 8.12 -0.21
CA HIS A 62 2.64 8.64 -1.38
C HIS A 62 3.22 10.04 -1.15
N ALA A 63 2.58 10.83 -0.27
CA ALA A 63 2.99 12.19 0.05
C ALA A 63 2.52 12.56 1.45
N SER A 64 3.31 13.39 2.14
CA SER A 64 3.03 13.91 3.48
C SER A 64 3.23 15.41 3.52
N ILE A 65 2.31 16.12 4.18
CA ILE A 65 2.42 17.58 4.40
C ILE A 65 1.99 17.89 5.83
N ASP A 66 2.88 18.53 6.58
CA ASP A 66 2.62 18.91 7.98
C ASP A 66 1.70 20.13 8.08
N LEU A 67 0.40 19.86 8.26
CA LEU A 67 -0.63 20.88 8.42
C LEU A 67 -1.39 20.67 9.73
N ARG A 68 -1.57 21.73 10.52
CA ARG A 68 -2.29 21.70 11.80
C ARG A 68 -3.69 22.28 11.66
N ASN A 69 -4.61 21.85 12.52
CA ASN A 69 -5.95 22.43 12.66
C ASN A 69 -6.82 22.35 11.39
N ILE A 70 -6.66 21.29 10.60
CA ILE A 70 -7.53 21.03 9.45
C ILE A 70 -8.95 20.73 9.95
N LYS A 71 -9.95 21.36 9.32
CA LYS A 71 -11.38 21.15 9.55
C LYS A 71 -12.04 20.33 8.45
N GLY A 72 -11.47 20.32 7.25
CA GLY A 72 -11.94 19.50 6.15
C GLY A 72 -10.98 19.51 4.97
N ILE A 73 -11.10 18.47 4.15
CA ILE A 73 -10.28 18.24 2.96
C ILE A 73 -11.22 17.78 1.84
N TRP A 74 -11.10 18.37 0.67
CA TRP A 74 -11.88 18.00 -0.52
C TRP A 74 -10.97 17.93 -1.75
N ALA A 75 -11.08 16.83 -2.49
CA ALA A 75 -10.45 16.70 -3.80
C ALA A 75 -11.30 17.45 -4.83
N LEU A 76 -10.62 18.17 -5.74
CA LEU A 76 -11.27 18.89 -6.82
C LEU A 76 -10.55 18.63 -8.14
N LYS A 77 -11.36 18.51 -9.18
CA LYS A 77 -10.93 18.38 -10.57
C LYS A 77 -11.14 19.69 -11.31
N ILE A 78 -10.07 20.32 -11.77
CA ILE A 78 -10.10 21.54 -12.58
C ILE A 78 -9.42 21.26 -13.92
N ASN A 79 -10.20 21.20 -15.00
CA ASN A 79 -9.72 21.02 -16.38
C ASN A 79 -8.76 19.83 -16.59
N ASN A 80 -8.85 18.79 -15.76
CA ASN A 80 -8.02 17.59 -15.85
C ASN A 80 -8.90 16.33 -15.85
N GLN A 81 -8.35 15.19 -16.27
CA GLN A 81 -8.99 13.88 -16.19
C GLN A 81 -9.09 13.38 -14.75
N TYR A 82 -8.05 13.62 -13.95
CA TYR A 82 -7.96 13.24 -12.54
C TYR A 82 -8.07 14.46 -11.62
N ASP A 83 -8.40 14.23 -10.35
CA ASP A 83 -8.35 15.27 -9.32
C ASP A 83 -6.94 15.84 -9.24
N ASN A 84 -6.82 17.16 -9.37
CA ASN A 84 -5.54 17.87 -9.47
C ASN A 84 -5.41 19.00 -8.43
N HIS A 85 -6.44 19.22 -7.63
CA HIS A 85 -6.41 20.20 -6.56
C HIS A 85 -6.95 19.61 -5.27
N LEU A 86 -6.41 20.09 -4.15
CA LEU A 86 -6.89 19.78 -2.80
C LEU A 86 -7.30 21.07 -2.11
N VAL A 87 -8.57 21.18 -1.74
CA VAL A 87 -9.08 22.28 -0.91
C VAL A 87 -8.96 21.84 0.54
N VAL A 88 -8.26 22.62 1.36
CA VAL A 88 -8.07 22.34 2.79
C VAL A 88 -8.59 23.51 3.61
N ALA A 89 -9.62 23.26 4.41
CA ALA A 89 -10.19 24.26 5.30
C ALA A 89 -9.51 24.23 6.67
N PHE A 90 -9.17 25.41 7.18
CA PHE A 90 -8.71 25.68 8.53
C PHE A 90 -9.75 26.53 9.26
N PHE A 91 -9.48 26.90 10.51
CA PHE A 91 -10.40 27.73 11.29
C PHE A 91 -10.49 29.19 10.76
N ASP A 92 -9.37 29.73 10.29
CA ASP A 92 -9.23 31.14 9.89
C ASP A 92 -9.17 31.35 8.37
N GLN A 93 -8.90 30.29 7.60
CA GLN A 93 -8.66 30.37 6.17
C GLN A 93 -8.96 29.04 5.46
N THR A 94 -9.07 29.11 4.14
CA THR A 94 -9.10 27.93 3.26
C THR A 94 -7.94 28.04 2.28
N ARG A 95 -7.16 26.96 2.10
CA ARG A 95 -6.04 26.90 1.16
C ARG A 95 -6.35 25.93 0.02
N LEU A 96 -5.83 26.26 -1.16
CA LEU A 96 -5.90 25.42 -2.35
C LEU A 96 -4.49 24.92 -2.68
N PHE A 97 -4.31 23.62 -2.76
CA PHE A 97 -3.08 22.98 -3.20
C PHE A 97 -3.27 22.44 -4.61
N HIS A 98 -2.30 22.66 -5.49
CA HIS A 98 -2.25 22.03 -6.81
C HIS A 98 -1.32 20.81 -6.74
N LEU A 99 -1.80 19.66 -7.20
CA LEU A 99 -1.00 18.44 -7.30
C LEU A 99 -0.15 18.55 -8.57
N GLN A 100 1.15 18.75 -8.38
CA GLN A 100 2.12 18.66 -9.47
C GLN A 100 2.57 17.20 -9.55
N ASN A 101 2.48 16.59 -10.73
CA ASN A 101 3.06 15.27 -10.93
C ASN A 101 4.57 15.42 -10.87
N ASP A 102 5.21 14.69 -9.96
CA ASP A 102 6.64 14.42 -10.04
C ASP A 102 6.81 13.39 -11.17
N GLU A 103 7.54 13.75 -12.22
CA GLU A 103 8.07 12.77 -13.19
C GLU A 103 9.13 11.88 -12.54
#